data_AF-A0A7S7M7I8-F1
#
_entry.id   AF-A0A7S7M7I8-F1
#
_cell.length_a   1.000
_cell.length_b   1.000
_cell.length_c   1.000
_cell.angle_alpha   90.00
_cell.angle_beta   90.00
_cell.angle_gamma   90.00
#
_symmetry.space_group_name_H-M   'P 1'
#
loop_
_entity.id
_entity.type
_entity.pdbx_description
1 polymer ?
#
loop_
_entity_poly.entity_id
_entity_poly.type
_entity_poly.pdbx_seq_one_letter_code
_entity_poly.pdbx_strand_id
1 'polypeptide(L)'
;MCTWSRQLILQDVILALVINTSATLLTGTPLAWSTWYPFTCVAFMTNVIAQLLLPAGSWAHTLTSALGNASWRIYAQIFLENLVFVTIISLMEAFTQVGVAGMLDAWWPTYLWLVLIGYVTSVILYLAFKPRSTTYEKTRSTELK
;
A
#
# COMPACT_ATOMS: atom_id res chain seq x y z
N MET A 1 -3.98 -10.36 -14.65
CA MET A 1 -2.73 -9.67 -15.04
C MET A 1 -2.93 -8.19 -14.77
N CYS A 2 -2.10 -7.57 -13.94
CA CYS A 2 -2.27 -6.18 -13.52
C CYS A 2 -1.93 -5.23 -14.67
N THR A 3 -2.83 -4.31 -15.03
CA THR A 3 -2.53 -3.25 -16.01
C THR A 3 -1.76 -2.14 -15.30
N TRP A 4 -0.45 -2.08 -15.53
CA TRP A 4 0.45 -1.08 -14.95
C TRP A 4 0.11 0.33 -15.47
N SER A 5 -0.66 1.06 -14.68
CA SER A 5 -0.98 2.46 -14.94
C SER A 5 0.05 3.37 -14.26
N ARG A 6 0.18 4.60 -14.73
CA ARG A 6 1.02 5.62 -14.07
C ARG A 6 0.61 5.85 -12.61
N GLN A 7 -0.68 5.74 -12.32
CA GLN A 7 -1.22 5.91 -10.96
C GLN A 7 -0.75 4.77 -10.05
N LEU A 8 -0.81 3.53 -10.53
CA LEU A 8 -0.35 2.36 -9.77
C LEU A 8 1.15 2.45 -9.46
N ILE A 9 1.97 2.81 -10.44
CA ILE A 9 3.41 3.03 -10.24
C ILE A 9 3.66 4.09 -9.17
N LEU A 10 2.94 5.21 -9.22
CA LEU A 10 3.08 6.28 -8.23
C LEU A 10 2.66 5.83 -6.83
N GLN A 11 1.56 5.08 -6.73
CA GLN A 11 1.12 4.50 -5.45
C GLN A 11 2.20 3.57 -4.87
N ASP A 12 2.83 2.75 -5.70
CA ASP A 12 3.88 1.82 -5.29
C ASP A 12 5.14 2.53 -4.80
N VAL A 13 5.56 3.57 -5.50
CA VAL A 13 6.71 4.40 -5.10
C VAL A 13 6.42 5.09 -3.77
N ILE A 14 5.23 5.68 -3.61
CA ILE A 14 4.85 6.36 -2.36
C ILE A 14 4.76 5.36 -1.21
N LEU A 15 4.15 4.19 -1.42
CA LEU A 15 4.01 3.18 -0.38
C LEU A 15 5.39 2.65 0.05
N ALA A 16 6.29 2.38 -0.89
CA ALA A 16 7.66 1.96 -0.57
C ALA A 16 8.42 3.00 0.26
N LEU A 17 8.33 4.28 -0.14
CA LEU A 17 8.93 5.39 0.61
C LEU A 17 8.36 5.47 2.03
N VAL A 18 7.04 5.41 2.17
CA VAL A 18 6.37 5.53 3.47
C VAL A 18 6.71 4.36 4.39
N ILE A 19 6.64 3.12 3.90
CA ILE A 19 6.88 1.93 4.71
C ILE A 19 8.32 1.88 5.19
N ASN A 20 9.30 1.99 4.30
CA ASN A 20 10.72 1.95 4.69
C ASN A 20 11.09 3.12 5.63
N THR A 21 10.62 4.34 5.32
CA THR A 21 10.88 5.51 6.18
C THR A 21 10.28 5.31 7.56
N SER A 22 9.05 4.80 7.63
CA SER A 22 8.39 4.52 8.91
C SER A 22 9.13 3.43 9.69
N ALA A 23 9.55 2.35 9.04
CA ALA A 23 10.32 1.28 9.68
C ALA A 23 11.66 1.81 10.24
N THR A 24 12.37 2.63 9.46
CA THR A 24 13.62 3.29 9.88
C THR A 24 13.39 4.15 11.13
N LEU A 25 12.35 4.99 11.12
CA LEU A 25 12.03 5.88 12.24
C LEU A 25 11.55 5.12 13.48
N LEU A 26 10.70 4.11 13.32
CA LEU A 26 10.15 3.30 14.41
C LEU A 26 11.21 2.44 15.11
N THR A 27 12.26 2.03 14.38
CA THR A 27 13.42 1.33 14.95
C THR A 27 14.43 2.26 15.61
N GLY A 28 14.23 3.59 15.51
CA GLY A 28 15.17 4.58 16.03
C GLY A 28 16.49 4.65 15.25
N THR A 29 16.52 4.12 14.02
CA THR A 29 17.72 4.13 13.20
C THR A 29 17.87 5.47 12.46
N PRO A 30 19.10 5.98 12.25
CA PRO A 30 19.30 7.20 11.48
C PRO A 30 18.88 7.02 10.01
N LEU A 31 18.24 8.04 9.44
CA LEU A 31 17.95 8.14 8.00
C LEU A 31 19.24 8.43 7.21
N ALA A 32 20.13 7.45 7.12
CA ALA A 32 21.36 7.53 6.36
C ALA A 32 21.13 7.07 4.92
N TRP A 33 21.66 7.81 3.94
CA TRP A 33 21.49 7.49 2.52
C TRP A 33 21.96 6.08 2.16
N SER A 34 23.06 5.62 2.77
CA SER A 34 23.68 4.32 2.53
C SER A 34 22.80 3.13 2.95
N THR A 35 21.78 3.33 3.78
CA THR A 35 20.88 2.28 4.26
C THR A 35 19.45 2.54 3.83
N TRP A 36 18.96 3.77 4.00
CA TRP A 36 17.57 4.13 3.68
C TRP A 36 17.26 3.98 2.19
N TYR A 37 18.14 4.44 1.29
CA TYR A 37 17.85 4.36 -0.14
C TYR A 37 17.81 2.91 -0.65
N PRO A 38 18.82 2.05 -0.35
CA PRO A 38 18.75 0.63 -0.72
C PRO A 38 17.50 -0.09 -0.18
N PHE A 39 17.10 0.13 1.08
CA PHE A 39 15.91 -0.52 1.63
C PHE A 39 14.60 0.01 1.01
N THR A 40 14.55 1.30 0.65
CA THR A 40 13.43 1.83 -0.15
C THR A 40 13.33 1.11 -1.51
N CYS A 41 14.46 0.85 -2.18
CA CYS A 41 14.48 0.10 -3.42
C CYS A 41 14.05 -1.37 -3.23
N VAL A 42 14.45 -2.01 -2.12
CA VAL A 42 13.97 -3.35 -1.75
C VAL A 42 12.46 -3.33 -1.56
N ALA A 43 11.92 -2.40 -0.77
CA ALA A 43 10.49 -2.27 -0.53
C ALA A 43 9.71 -2.09 -1.84
N PHE A 44 10.18 -1.22 -2.72
CA PHE A 44 9.58 -0.99 -4.03
C PHE A 44 9.60 -2.25 -4.91
N MET A 45 10.76 -2.90 -5.04
CA MET A 45 10.88 -4.09 -5.88
C MET A 45 10.05 -5.26 -5.35
N THR A 46 10.03 -5.44 -4.03
CA THR A 46 9.18 -6.44 -3.37
C THR A 46 7.70 -6.18 -3.65
N ASN A 47 7.26 -4.92 -3.59
CA ASN A 47 5.88 -4.56 -3.92
C ASN A 47 5.54 -4.89 -5.39
N VAL A 48 6.40 -4.49 -6.33
CA VAL A 48 6.25 -4.78 -7.77
C VAL A 48 6.12 -6.29 -8.01
N ILE A 49 7.03 -7.09 -7.43
CA ILE A 49 7.01 -8.55 -7.56
C ILE A 49 5.74 -9.14 -6.93
N ALA A 50 5.38 -8.71 -5.72
CA ALA A 50 4.20 -9.20 -5.03
C ALA A 50 2.93 -8.97 -5.85
N GLN A 51 2.78 -7.82 -6.51
CA GLN A 51 1.62 -7.53 -7.36
C GLN A 51 1.56 -8.37 -8.63
N LEU A 52 2.71 -8.77 -9.17
CA LEU A 52 2.76 -9.67 -10.33
C LEU A 52 2.34 -11.09 -9.97
N LEU A 53 2.64 -11.52 -8.74
CA LEU A 53 2.42 -12.89 -8.28
C LEU A 53 1.09 -13.09 -7.56
N LEU A 54 0.62 -12.08 -6.83
CA LEU A 54 -0.50 -12.20 -5.90
C LEU A 54 -1.77 -11.51 -6.45
N PRO A 55 -2.90 -12.24 -6.57
CA PRO A 55 -4.17 -11.64 -6.94
C PRO A 55 -4.85 -10.99 -5.73
N ALA A 56 -4.15 -10.08 -5.04
CA ALA A 56 -4.58 -9.48 -3.78
C ALA A 56 -5.96 -8.80 -3.88
N GLY A 57 -6.22 -8.07 -4.97
CA GLY A 57 -7.53 -7.44 -5.20
C GLY A 57 -8.67 -8.46 -5.35
N SER A 58 -8.41 -9.61 -5.98
CA SER A 58 -9.41 -10.69 -6.07
C SER A 58 -9.69 -11.31 -4.69
N TRP A 59 -8.66 -11.45 -3.86
CA TRP A 59 -8.81 -11.91 -2.48
C TRP A 59 -9.61 -10.92 -1.66
N ALA A 60 -9.26 -9.63 -1.70
CA ALA A 60 -9.97 -8.58 -0.99
C ALA A 60 -11.44 -8.47 -1.42
N HIS A 61 -11.72 -8.55 -2.73
CA HIS A 61 -13.08 -8.54 -3.24
C HIS A 61 -13.90 -9.74 -2.74
N THR A 62 -13.31 -10.93 -2.78
CA THR A 62 -13.95 -12.18 -2.33
C THR A 62 -14.22 -12.16 -0.82
N LEU A 63 -13.23 -11.77 -0.02
CA LEU A 63 -13.34 -11.69 1.44
C LEU A 63 -14.36 -10.64 1.89
N THR A 64 -14.53 -9.56 1.13
CA THR A 64 -15.50 -8.50 1.43
C THR A 64 -16.85 -8.71 0.75
N SER A 65 -17.06 -9.81 0.01
CA SER A 65 -18.31 -10.06 -0.74
C SER A 65 -19.54 -10.09 0.17
N ALA A 66 -19.40 -10.62 1.39
CA ALA A 66 -20.45 -10.66 2.40
C ALA A 66 -20.94 -9.28 2.86
N LEU A 67 -20.18 -8.21 2.61
CA LEU A 67 -20.53 -6.84 2.96
C LEU A 67 -21.47 -6.18 1.94
N GLY A 68 -21.81 -6.87 0.85
CA GLY A 68 -22.76 -6.40 -0.16
C GLY A 68 -22.35 -5.07 -0.79
N ASN A 69 -23.28 -4.12 -0.83
CA ASN A 69 -23.10 -2.78 -1.42
C ASN A 69 -22.85 -1.69 -0.37
N ALA A 70 -22.36 -2.05 0.82
CA ALA A 70 -22.05 -1.07 1.85
C ALA A 70 -21.01 -0.06 1.35
N SER A 71 -21.26 1.24 1.58
CA SER A 71 -20.37 2.33 1.15
C SER A 71 -18.95 2.22 1.72
N TRP A 72 -18.79 1.56 2.88
CA TRP A 72 -17.51 1.37 3.54
C TRP A 72 -16.73 0.14 3.05
N ARG A 73 -17.34 -0.72 2.21
CA ARG A 73 -16.72 -1.94 1.68
C ARG A 73 -15.38 -1.66 1.00
N ILE A 74 -15.25 -0.54 0.31
CA ILE A 74 -14.00 -0.14 -0.35
C ILE A 74 -12.86 0.06 0.64
N TYR A 75 -13.11 0.64 1.82
CA TYR A 75 -12.10 0.82 2.84
C TYR A 75 -11.65 -0.51 3.44
N ALA A 76 -12.57 -1.47 3.58
CA ALA A 76 -12.23 -2.83 4.00
C ALA A 76 -11.37 -3.56 2.95
N GLN A 77 -11.65 -3.37 1.65
CA GLN A 77 -10.82 -3.91 0.57
C GLN A 77 -9.40 -3.33 0.60
N ILE A 78 -9.30 -2.00 0.72
CA ILE A 78 -8.01 -1.29 0.86
C ILE A 78 -7.24 -1.82 2.07
N PHE A 79 -7.91 -2.04 3.20
CA PHE A 79 -7.26 -2.59 4.39
C PHE A 79 -6.69 -3.98 4.14
N LEU A 80 -7.44 -4.88 3.51
CA LEU A 80 -6.99 -6.25 3.23
C LEU A 80 -5.84 -6.29 2.23
N GLU A 81 -5.91 -5.50 1.17
CA GLU A 81 -4.80 -5.38 0.21
C GLU A 81 -3.54 -4.84 0.90
N ASN A 82 -3.69 -3.74 1.66
CA ASN A 82 -2.61 -3.17 2.44
C ASN A 82 -2.00 -4.18 3.42
N LEU A 83 -2.84 -4.95 4.12
CA LEU A 83 -2.37 -5.97 5.07
C LEU A 83 -1.45 -6.98 4.38
N VAL A 84 -1.82 -7.47 3.20
CA VAL A 84 -0.99 -8.42 2.45
C VAL A 84 0.32 -7.77 2.00
N PHE A 85 0.26 -6.61 1.34
CA PHE A 85 1.44 -5.96 0.78
C PHE A 85 2.41 -5.48 1.87
N VAL A 86 1.92 -4.78 2.89
CA VAL A 86 2.77 -4.29 3.99
C VAL A 86 3.42 -5.46 4.71
N THR A 87 2.70 -6.57 4.94
CA THR A 87 3.30 -7.77 5.55
C THR A 87 4.49 -8.25 4.75
N ILE A 88 4.32 -8.48 3.44
CA ILE A 88 5.38 -9.02 2.58
C ILE A 88 6.56 -8.05 2.47
N ILE A 89 6.27 -6.76 2.26
CA ILE A 89 7.30 -5.71 2.12
C ILE A 89 8.12 -5.61 3.40
N SER A 90 7.47 -5.41 4.54
CA SER A 90 8.16 -5.20 5.81
C SER A 90 8.91 -6.44 6.33
N LEU A 91 8.39 -7.64 6.07
CA LEU A 91 9.13 -8.89 6.35
C LEU A 91 10.37 -9.02 5.47
N MET A 92 10.26 -8.68 4.18
CA MET A 92 11.39 -8.75 3.26
C MET A 92 12.46 -7.73 3.65
N GLU A 93 12.08 -6.52 4.05
CA GLU A 93 13.01 -5.53 4.58
C GLU A 93 13.75 -6.05 5.81
N ALA A 94 13.03 -6.59 6.80
CA ALA A 94 13.64 -7.18 7.99
C ALA A 94 14.59 -8.33 7.63
N PHE A 95 14.19 -9.21 6.71
CA PHE A 95 15.06 -10.28 6.21
C PHE A 95 16.33 -9.71 5.57
N THR A 96 16.24 -8.66 4.74
CA THR A 96 17.43 -8.06 4.12
C THR A 96 18.34 -7.35 5.10
N GLN A 97 17.80 -6.83 6.21
CA GLN A 97 18.56 -6.09 7.22
C GLN A 97 19.32 -7.02 8.17
N VAL A 98 18.66 -8.06 8.67
CA VAL A 98 19.19 -8.89 9.76
C VAL A 98 19.26 -10.39 9.45
N GLY A 99 18.83 -10.80 8.24
CA GLY A 99 18.76 -12.21 7.84
C GLY A 99 17.60 -12.97 8.47
N VAL A 100 17.43 -14.24 8.09
CA VAL A 100 16.30 -15.09 8.54
C VAL A 100 16.24 -15.21 10.06
N ALA A 101 17.38 -15.36 10.72
CA ALA A 101 17.44 -15.66 12.15
C ALA A 101 16.89 -14.53 13.03
N GLY A 102 17.06 -13.26 12.61
CA GLY A 102 16.62 -12.09 13.36
C GLY A 102 15.36 -11.41 12.81
N MET A 103 14.83 -11.86 11.68
CA MET A 103 13.82 -11.09 10.93
C MET A 103 12.54 -10.84 11.75
N LEU A 104 12.08 -11.83 12.52
CA LEU A 104 10.84 -11.70 13.28
C LEU A 104 11.00 -10.74 14.47
N ASP A 105 12.15 -10.79 15.14
CA ASP A 105 12.44 -9.91 16.27
C ASP A 105 12.59 -8.45 15.83
N ALA A 106 13.18 -8.21 14.65
CA ALA A 106 13.28 -6.87 14.06
C ALA A 106 11.93 -6.37 13.52
N TRP A 107 11.13 -7.26 12.92
CA TRP A 107 9.87 -6.91 12.26
C TRP A 107 8.73 -6.67 13.24
N TRP A 108 8.53 -7.59 14.19
CA TRP A 108 7.35 -7.63 15.06
C TRP A 108 7.06 -6.31 15.81
N PRO A 109 8.05 -5.62 16.40
CA PRO A 109 7.80 -4.38 17.16
C PRO A 109 7.25 -3.23 16.30
N THR A 110 7.55 -3.22 15.00
CA THR A 110 7.13 -2.16 14.08
C THR A 110 5.90 -2.53 13.26
N TYR A 111 5.64 -3.82 13.09
CA TYR A 111 4.66 -4.35 12.15
C TYR A 111 3.25 -3.74 12.28
N LEU A 112 2.70 -3.69 13.50
CA LEU A 112 1.36 -3.12 13.70
C LEU A 112 1.28 -1.66 13.23
N TRP A 113 2.30 -0.87 13.55
CA TRP A 113 2.37 0.53 13.13
C TRP A 113 2.53 0.66 11.62
N LEU A 114 3.33 -0.19 11.00
CA LEU A 114 3.49 -0.21 9.54
C LEU A 114 2.16 -0.53 8.83
N VAL A 115 1.39 -1.49 9.35
CA VAL A 115 0.05 -1.81 8.81
C VAL A 115 -0.87 -0.60 8.91
N LEU A 116 -0.90 0.08 10.05
CA LEU A 116 -1.74 1.26 10.27
C LEU A 116 -1.33 2.43 9.38
N ILE A 117 -0.04 2.73 9.31
CA ILE A 117 0.50 3.82 8.48
C ILE A 117 0.23 3.52 7.01
N GLY A 118 0.57 2.32 6.54
CA GLY A 118 0.30 1.89 5.17
C GLY A 118 -1.18 1.99 4.81
N TYR A 119 -2.07 1.60 5.73
CA TYR A 119 -3.51 1.68 5.50
C TYR A 119 -3.97 3.13 5.34
N VAL A 120 -3.56 4.02 6.25
CA VAL A 120 -3.87 5.45 6.16
C VAL A 120 -3.35 6.04 4.86
N THR A 121 -2.11 5.74 4.48
CA THR A 121 -1.52 6.18 3.20
C THR A 121 -2.33 5.67 2.01
N SER A 122 -2.72 4.40 2.01
CA SER A 122 -3.51 3.79 0.93
C SER A 122 -4.87 4.45 0.78
N VAL A 123 -5.54 4.77 1.90
CA VAL A 123 -6.80 5.52 1.90
C VAL A 123 -6.60 6.94 1.34
N ILE A 124 -5.55 7.65 1.76
CA ILE A 124 -5.24 8.99 1.25
C ILE A 124 -5.01 8.95 -0.27
N LEU A 125 -4.22 7.99 -0.75
CA LEU A 125 -3.94 7.82 -2.18
C LEU A 125 -5.20 7.48 -2.97
N TYR A 126 -6.05 6.61 -2.43
CA TYR A 126 -7.36 6.30 -3.02
C TYR A 126 -8.21 7.58 -3.17
N LEU A 127 -8.30 8.39 -2.13
CA LEU A 127 -9.07 9.64 -2.16
C LEU A 127 -8.46 10.68 -3.11
N ALA A 128 -7.14 10.77 -3.18
CA ALA A 128 -6.42 11.71 -4.04
C ALA A 128 -6.55 11.36 -5.54
N PHE A 129 -6.57 10.07 -5.88
CA PHE A 129 -6.66 9.61 -7.27
C PHE A 129 -8.08 9.24 -7.72
N LYS A 130 -9.07 9.30 -6.83
CA LYS A 130 -10.47 9.11 -7.20
C LYS A 130 -10.84 10.13 -8.30
N PRO A 131 -11.31 9.68 -9.48
CA PRO A 131 -11.75 10.59 -10.53
C PRO A 131 -12.82 11.51 -9.95
N ARG A 132 -12.59 12.83 -9.98
CA ARG A 132 -13.66 13.79 -9.68
C ARG A 132 -14.72 13.58 -10.74
N SER A 133 -15.91 13.11 -10.36
CA SER A 133 -17.05 13.09 -11.27
C SER A 133 -17.20 14.49 -11.83
N THR A 134 -16.95 14.66 -13.12
CA THR A 134 -17.03 15.93 -13.80
C THR A 134 -18.44 16.47 -13.61
N THR A 135 -18.57 17.56 -12.84
CA THR A 135 -19.79 18.37 -12.70
C THR A 135 -20.35 18.84 -14.06
N TYR A 136 -19.59 18.68 -15.15
CA TYR A 136 -19.98 18.97 -16.53
C TYR A 136 -21.21 18.21 -17.07
N GLU A 137 -21.56 17.04 -16.54
CA GLU A 137 -22.77 16.31 -17.00
C GLU A 137 -24.08 16.87 -16.44
N LYS A 138 -24.02 17.60 -15.32
CA LYS A 138 -25.21 18.20 -14.71
C LYS A 138 -25.62 19.51 -15.38
N THR A 139 -24.67 20.28 -15.92
CA THR A 139 -24.97 21.53 -16.62
C THR A 139 -25.61 21.28 -18.00
N ARG A 140 -25.10 20.30 -18.77
CA ARG A 140 -25.62 20.01 -20.12
C ARG A 140 -27.04 19.44 -20.14
N SER A 141 -27.46 18.71 -19.10
CA SER A 141 -28.84 18.19 -19.00
C SER A 141 -29.87 19.23 -18.54
N THR A 142 -29.41 20.38 -18.04
CA THR A 142 -30.27 21.50 -17.64
C THR A 142 -30.44 22.52 -18.77
N GLU A 143 -29.50 22.60 -19.71
CA GLU A 143 -29.58 23.47 -20.90
C GLU A 143 -30.32 22.84 -22.09
N LEU A 144 -30.70 21.56 -22.01
CA LEU A 144 -31.44 20.81 -23.03
C LEU A 144 -32.91 20.56 -22.66
N LYS A 145 -33.44 21.29 -21.68
CA LYS A 145 -34.87 21.32 -21.30
C LYS A 145 -35.40 22.74 -21.43
#